data_AF-A0A1Y4WGI8-F1
#
_entry.id   AF-A0A1Y4WGI8-F1
#
_cell.length_a   1.000
_cell.length_b   1.000
_cell.length_c   1.000
_cell.angle_alpha   90.00
_cell.angle_beta   90.00
_cell.angle_gamma   90.00
#
_symmetry.space_group_name_H-M   'P 1'
#
loop_
_entity.id
_entity.type
_entity.pdbx_description
1 polymer ?
#
loop_
_entity_poly.entity_id
_entity_poly.type
_entity_poly.pdbx_seq_one_letter_code
_entity_poly.pdbx_strand_id
1 'polypeptide(L)'
;MMDNRYREELDRIRLTDESKGTLIHALAARRSAPERRSRRTPLRRLAALAACVCLVLGLMNYPAIAAGAERVFRYILGVGAAETSASLLVQGEGISHEDGDFLYLIDGAYQRDGVLTVPLDVVSRNWISDEEEVQLSYRLTIYSAGGEKLTQVEPVGDGTGEGFRAAGAQPYDLRSFETTSDWLSQTYQPQGYVSGGSGWHMAAVPQGESGPYTFEVDAYTSDGWWRGTVWKGGVLELDTPRAVETAQASRAFAEGTVTALVGADGRSVSFYGELSPLLARQGETLIQLSVPTVWFVDERGNRYPCDQLRWSFSEVFWPEFRLAEQTEGEIVAIEVNDIYFNIVRTDQPQDSPQRQYMPDYNDLGWVIDLT
;
A
#
# COMPACT_ATOMS: atom_id res chain seq x y z
N MET A 1 54.74 -12.25 -14.75
CA MET A 1 55.91 -12.52 -13.88
C MET A 1 56.36 -11.16 -13.35
N MET A 2 55.84 -10.78 -12.18
CA MET A 2 55.93 -9.41 -11.66
C MET A 2 57.17 -9.27 -10.75
N ASP A 3 57.82 -8.13 -10.99
CA ASP A 3 59.20 -7.72 -10.74
C ASP A 3 59.59 -7.63 -9.24
N ASN A 4 60.82 -8.03 -8.92
CA ASN A 4 61.44 -8.08 -7.57
C ASN A 4 61.75 -6.68 -6.99
N ARG A 5 61.14 -5.64 -7.55
CA ARG A 5 61.41 -4.22 -7.30
C ARG A 5 60.96 -3.75 -5.91
N TYR A 6 60.01 -4.46 -5.29
CA TYR A 6 59.45 -4.10 -3.98
C TYR A 6 60.40 -4.36 -2.80
N ARG A 7 61.31 -5.35 -2.91
CA ARG A 7 62.29 -5.65 -1.86
C ARG A 7 63.45 -4.64 -1.82
N GLU A 8 63.86 -4.12 -2.98
CA GLU A 8 64.88 -3.06 -3.08
C GLU A 8 64.36 -1.69 -2.62
N GLU A 9 63.04 -1.44 -2.69
CA GLU A 9 62.43 -0.25 -2.11
C GLU A 9 62.41 -0.28 -0.58
N LEU A 10 62.25 -1.47 0.02
CA LEU A 10 62.30 -1.65 1.48
C LEU A 10 63.73 -1.52 2.05
N ASP A 11 64.75 -1.95 1.32
CA ASP A 11 66.17 -1.77 1.73
C ASP A 11 66.65 -0.32 1.61
N ARG A 12 65.99 0.50 0.77
CA ARG A 12 66.22 1.95 0.66
C ARG A 12 65.74 2.75 1.89
N ILE A 13 64.99 2.13 2.80
CA ILE A 13 64.47 2.76 4.03
C ILE A 13 65.41 2.57 5.23
N ARG A 14 66.57 1.90 5.06
CA ARG A 14 67.59 1.84 6.12
C ARG A 14 68.16 3.24 6.39
N LEU A 15 67.70 3.83 7.50
CA LEU A 15 68.16 5.11 8.04
C LEU A 15 69.70 5.09 8.18
N THR A 16 70.35 6.04 7.50
CA THR A 16 71.79 6.30 7.62
C THR A 16 72.16 6.72 9.05
N ASP A 17 73.41 6.53 9.47
CA ASP A 17 73.84 6.91 10.83
C ASP A 17 73.73 8.43 11.08
N GLU A 18 73.80 9.23 10.02
CA GLU A 18 73.46 10.65 10.02
C GLU A 18 71.97 10.90 10.28
N SER A 19 71.07 10.11 9.68
CA SER A 19 69.62 10.18 9.94
C SER A 19 69.26 9.74 11.38
N LYS A 20 70.00 8.77 11.94
CA LYS A 20 69.87 8.38 13.36
C LYS A 20 70.39 9.48 14.28
N GLY A 21 71.48 10.15 13.93
CA GLY A 21 72.01 11.31 14.65
C GLY A 21 70.98 12.46 14.73
N THR A 22 70.32 12.75 13.62
CA THR A 22 69.25 13.77 13.54
C THR A 22 68.02 13.35 14.36
N LEU A 23 67.65 12.07 14.35
CA LEU A 23 66.53 11.54 15.14
C LEU A 23 66.82 11.59 16.66
N ILE A 24 68.06 11.29 17.07
CA ILE A 24 68.50 11.38 18.46
C ILE A 24 68.50 12.83 18.93
N HIS A 25 68.94 13.78 18.10
CA HIS A 25 68.85 15.21 18.40
C HIS A 25 67.39 15.71 18.50
N ALA A 26 66.50 15.25 17.61
CA ALA A 26 65.08 15.57 17.67
C ALA A 26 64.38 14.98 18.91
N LEU A 27 64.78 13.78 19.34
CA LEU A 27 64.28 13.13 20.57
C LEU A 27 64.85 13.78 21.84
N ALA A 28 66.11 14.22 21.82
CA ALA A 28 66.72 14.96 22.93
C ALA A 28 66.08 16.34 23.12
N ALA A 29 65.78 17.06 22.03
CA ALA A 29 65.00 18.31 22.07
C ALA A 29 63.56 18.12 22.57
N ARG A 30 63.00 16.91 22.45
CA ARG A 30 61.67 16.54 22.96
C ARG A 30 61.69 16.09 24.43
N ARG A 31 62.86 15.74 24.97
CA ARG A 31 63.05 15.33 26.38
C ARG A 31 63.30 16.51 27.33
N SER A 32 63.73 17.65 26.80
CA SER A 32 63.89 18.91 27.55
C SER A 32 62.65 19.83 27.50
N ALA A 33 61.55 19.36 26.92
CA ALA A 33 60.24 19.99 27.01
C ALA A 33 59.45 19.44 28.22
N PRO A 34 58.83 20.29 29.06
CA PRO A 34 58.13 19.85 30.27
C PRO A 34 56.96 18.91 29.94
N GLU A 35 56.84 17.84 30.75
CA GLU A 35 55.84 16.77 30.60
C GLU A 35 54.39 17.27 30.65
N ARG A 36 53.57 16.60 29.83
CA ARG A 36 52.15 16.80 29.57
C ARG A 36 51.30 16.86 30.85
N ARG A 37 50.61 17.99 31.05
CA ARG A 37 49.31 18.00 31.74
C ARG A 37 48.22 17.84 30.70
N SER A 38 47.53 16.69 30.73
CA SER A 38 46.28 16.42 30.05
C SER A 38 45.34 17.63 30.07
N ARG A 39 45.16 18.30 28.93
CA ARG A 39 44.12 19.30 28.75
C ARG A 39 42.98 18.66 27.98
N ARG A 40 42.12 18.02 28.76
CA ARG A 40 40.74 17.64 28.46
C ARG A 40 40.14 18.62 27.45
N THR A 41 39.81 18.12 26.27
CA THR A 41 38.79 18.72 25.41
C THR A 41 37.58 18.99 26.31
N PRO A 42 37.04 20.22 26.36
CA PRO A 42 35.98 20.54 27.30
C PRO A 42 34.80 19.63 26.97
N LEU A 43 34.46 18.70 27.86
CA LEU A 43 33.34 17.75 27.71
C LEU A 43 32.06 18.46 27.26
N ARG A 44 31.89 19.73 27.62
CA ARG A 44 30.77 20.58 27.21
C ARG A 44 30.68 20.80 25.68
N ARG A 45 31.79 20.86 24.94
CA ARG A 45 31.78 21.00 23.47
C ARG A 45 31.54 19.67 22.75
N LEU A 46 32.01 18.56 23.33
CA LEU A 46 31.66 17.21 22.84
C LEU A 46 30.19 16.86 23.16
N ALA A 47 29.69 17.28 24.32
CA ALA A 47 28.28 17.12 24.68
C ALA A 47 27.36 18.00 23.81
N ALA A 48 27.78 19.22 23.45
CA ALA A 48 27.02 20.06 22.52
C ALA A 48 27.02 19.50 21.09
N LEU A 49 28.14 18.93 20.61
CA LEU A 49 28.18 18.25 19.32
C LEU A 49 27.40 16.93 19.33
N ALA A 50 27.46 16.15 20.41
CA ALA A 50 26.63 14.97 20.58
C ALA A 50 25.15 15.34 20.69
N ALA A 51 24.80 16.43 21.37
CA ALA A 51 23.42 16.93 21.43
C ALA A 51 22.96 17.42 20.05
N CYS A 52 23.79 18.11 19.27
CA CYS A 52 23.43 18.50 17.90
C CYS A 52 23.34 17.29 16.97
N VAL A 53 24.19 16.28 17.13
CA VAL A 53 24.08 15.01 16.38
C VAL A 53 22.86 14.21 16.83
N CYS A 54 22.50 14.19 18.11
CA CYS A 54 21.26 13.57 18.60
C CYS A 54 20.01 14.39 18.23
N LEU A 55 20.11 15.70 18.04
CA LEU A 55 19.01 16.57 17.61
C LEU A 55 18.84 16.51 16.10
N VAL A 56 19.93 16.41 15.33
CA VAL A 56 19.90 16.17 13.88
C VAL A 56 19.51 14.73 13.58
N LEU A 57 20.01 13.73 14.32
CA LEU A 57 19.50 12.35 14.22
C LEU A 57 18.08 12.21 14.80
N GLY A 58 17.70 13.03 15.77
CA GLY A 58 16.34 13.09 16.31
C GLY A 58 15.34 13.80 15.39
N LEU A 59 15.81 14.68 14.50
CA LEU A 59 15.00 15.36 13.49
C LEU A 59 15.04 14.66 12.12
N MET A 60 16.12 13.95 11.79
CA MET A 60 16.25 13.11 10.59
C MET A 60 15.65 11.71 10.80
N ASN A 61 15.23 11.39 12.02
CA ASN A 61 14.53 10.16 12.37
C ASN A 61 13.14 10.45 12.98
N TYR A 62 12.54 11.57 12.57
CA TYR A 62 11.15 11.92 12.89
C TYR A 62 10.08 11.00 12.26
N PRO A 63 10.33 10.21 11.19
CA PRO A 63 9.33 9.24 10.74
C PRO A 63 9.11 8.09 11.72
N ALA A 64 10.09 7.79 12.59
CA ALA A 64 10.03 6.64 13.50
C ALA A 64 9.54 6.97 14.93
N ILE A 65 9.44 8.25 15.32
CA ILE A 65 8.88 8.68 16.62
C ILE A 65 7.39 9.04 16.53
N ALA A 66 6.81 9.04 15.32
CA ALA A 66 5.36 9.00 15.09
C ALA A 66 4.81 7.56 14.94
N ALA A 67 5.58 6.53 15.32
CA ALA A 67 5.13 5.13 15.47
C ALA A 67 4.20 4.96 16.69
N GLY A 68 3.18 5.81 16.75
CA GLY A 68 2.25 6.04 17.85
C GLY A 68 1.54 7.39 17.75
N ALA A 69 1.49 8.00 16.55
CA ALA A 69 0.39 8.90 16.25
C ALA A 69 -0.78 7.99 15.89
N GLU A 70 -1.73 7.84 16.81
CA GLU A 70 -3.04 7.24 16.59
C GLU A 70 -3.57 7.77 15.25
N ARG A 71 -3.48 6.94 14.20
CA ARG A 71 -3.92 7.35 12.87
C ARG A 71 -5.43 7.46 12.96
N VAL A 72 -5.93 8.69 12.94
CA VAL A 72 -7.37 8.94 12.96
C VAL A 72 -7.89 8.73 11.56
N PHE A 73 -8.78 7.76 11.40
CA PHE A 73 -9.45 7.47 10.13
C PHE A 73 -10.85 8.10 10.11
N ARG A 74 -11.30 8.51 8.92
CA ARG A 74 -12.68 8.86 8.61
C ARG A 74 -13.26 7.84 7.64
N TYR A 75 -14.55 7.57 7.70
CA TYR A 75 -15.21 6.71 6.72
C TYR A 75 -15.77 7.52 5.55
N ILE A 76 -15.60 6.97 4.36
CA ILE A 76 -15.93 7.61 3.09
C ILE A 76 -16.75 6.62 2.27
N LEU A 77 -17.96 7.01 1.91
CA LEU A 77 -18.79 6.20 1.03
C LEU A 77 -18.05 5.98 -0.30
N GLY A 78 -18.01 4.74 -0.78
CA GLY A 78 -17.32 4.44 -2.03
C GLY A 78 -15.82 4.20 -1.88
N VAL A 79 -15.20 4.41 -0.71
CA VAL A 79 -13.74 4.18 -0.49
C VAL A 79 -13.43 3.52 0.86
N GLY A 80 -14.35 3.58 1.83
CA GLY A 80 -14.18 3.03 3.16
C GLY A 80 -13.41 3.96 4.09
N ALA A 81 -12.69 3.39 5.05
CA ALA A 81 -11.87 4.14 5.99
C ALA A 81 -10.65 4.79 5.30
N ALA A 82 -10.39 6.06 5.59
CA ALA A 82 -9.23 6.80 5.10
C ALA A 82 -8.63 7.71 6.17
N GLU A 83 -7.31 7.90 6.14
CA GLU A 83 -6.61 8.76 7.10
C GLU A 83 -7.05 10.23 7.01
N THR A 84 -7.19 10.87 8.17
CA THR A 84 -7.67 12.27 8.29
C THR A 84 -6.70 13.30 7.69
N SER A 85 -5.41 12.99 7.63
CA SER A 85 -4.37 13.88 7.10
C SER A 85 -4.06 13.69 5.61
N ALA A 86 -4.66 12.70 4.95
CA ALA A 86 -4.39 12.42 3.54
C ALA A 86 -5.13 13.41 2.63
N SER A 87 -4.44 13.93 1.61
CA SER A 87 -5.08 14.61 0.48
C SER A 87 -5.77 13.55 -0.38
N LEU A 88 -6.95 13.11 0.08
CA LEU A 88 -7.78 12.12 -0.59
C LEU A 88 -8.86 12.83 -1.40
N LEU A 89 -8.94 12.50 -2.67
CA LEU A 89 -10.05 12.84 -3.56
C LEU A 89 -10.73 11.55 -3.99
N VAL A 90 -12.05 11.55 -4.08
CA VAL A 90 -12.83 10.37 -4.42
C VAL A 90 -13.83 10.67 -5.51
N GLN A 91 -14.15 9.66 -6.29
CA GLN A 91 -15.25 9.70 -7.23
C GLN A 91 -16.56 9.90 -6.47
N GLY A 92 -17.43 10.75 -7.02
CA GLY A 92 -18.81 10.87 -6.57
C GLY A 92 -19.63 9.65 -7.02
N GLU A 93 -20.46 9.84 -8.03
CA GLU A 93 -21.24 8.74 -8.60
C GLU A 93 -20.40 7.89 -9.55
N GLY A 94 -20.68 6.58 -9.57
CA GLY A 94 -20.17 5.65 -10.57
C GLY A 94 -20.50 6.13 -11.99
N ILE A 95 -19.55 5.95 -12.91
CA ILE A 95 -19.73 6.27 -14.33
C ILE A 95 -19.72 4.98 -15.14
N SER A 96 -20.60 4.89 -16.12
CA SER A 96 -20.73 3.71 -16.96
C SER A 96 -20.80 4.05 -18.44
N HIS A 97 -20.45 3.06 -19.25
CA HIS A 97 -20.56 3.11 -20.71
C HIS A 97 -21.01 1.75 -21.24
N GLU A 98 -21.97 1.76 -22.15
CA GLU A 98 -22.41 0.56 -22.85
C GLU A 98 -21.86 0.57 -24.29
N ASP A 99 -21.24 -0.54 -24.70
CA ASP A 99 -20.85 -0.78 -26.08
C ASP A 99 -21.26 -2.20 -26.48
N GLY A 100 -22.32 -2.29 -27.29
CA GLY A 100 -22.94 -3.57 -27.66
C GLY A 100 -23.43 -4.35 -26.44
N ASP A 101 -22.87 -5.54 -26.25
CA ASP A 101 -23.22 -6.45 -25.15
C ASP A 101 -22.37 -6.23 -23.89
N PHE A 102 -21.48 -5.23 -23.89
CA PHE A 102 -20.57 -4.94 -22.79
C PHE A 102 -21.03 -3.70 -22.03
N LEU A 103 -20.97 -3.80 -20.70
CA LEU A 103 -21.06 -2.68 -19.78
C LEU A 103 -19.68 -2.46 -19.16
N TYR A 104 -19.17 -1.25 -19.28
CA TYR A 104 -17.96 -0.76 -18.64
C TYR A 104 -18.37 0.12 -17.46
N LEU A 105 -17.83 -0.14 -16.27
CA LEU A 105 -18.14 0.60 -15.06
C LEU A 105 -16.85 1.04 -14.37
N ILE A 106 -16.82 2.31 -13.97
CA ILE A 106 -15.83 2.84 -13.02
C ILE A 106 -16.63 3.33 -11.83
N ASP A 107 -16.47 2.66 -10.69
CA ASP A 107 -17.08 3.05 -9.42
C ASP A 107 -16.05 2.90 -8.30
N GLY A 108 -15.82 3.98 -7.55
CA GLY A 108 -14.82 4.01 -6.48
C GLY A 108 -13.42 4.47 -6.87
N ALA A 109 -13.26 5.21 -7.96
CA ALA A 109 -11.95 5.79 -8.25
C ALA A 109 -11.54 6.80 -7.16
N TYR A 110 -10.24 6.85 -6.85
CA TYR A 110 -9.72 7.80 -5.86
C TYR A 110 -8.29 8.21 -6.15
N GLN A 111 -7.90 9.37 -5.63
CA GLN A 111 -6.52 9.86 -5.65
C GLN A 111 -6.00 10.05 -4.24
N ARG A 112 -4.83 9.48 -3.95
CA ARG A 112 -4.14 9.57 -2.66
C ARG A 112 -2.63 9.54 -2.88
N ASP A 113 -1.90 10.39 -2.15
CA ASP A 113 -0.43 10.41 -2.12
C ASP A 113 0.25 10.45 -3.50
N GLY A 114 -0.33 11.23 -4.42
CA GLY A 114 0.20 11.37 -5.78
C GLY A 114 -0.08 10.17 -6.70
N VAL A 115 -1.01 9.29 -6.32
CA VAL A 115 -1.47 8.18 -7.15
C VAL A 115 -2.96 8.22 -7.32
N LEU A 116 -3.40 8.11 -8.57
CA LEU A 116 -4.79 7.91 -8.96
C LEU A 116 -5.03 6.42 -9.17
N THR A 117 -6.03 5.87 -8.48
CA THR A 117 -6.48 4.48 -8.61
C THR A 117 -7.86 4.49 -9.26
N VAL A 118 -7.98 3.82 -10.40
CA VAL A 118 -9.21 3.73 -11.18
C VAL A 118 -9.62 2.27 -11.30
N PRO A 119 -10.67 1.82 -10.60
CA PRO A 119 -11.28 0.53 -10.84
C PRO A 119 -12.01 0.54 -12.18
N LEU A 120 -11.88 -0.53 -12.97
CA LEU A 120 -12.64 -0.73 -14.19
C LEU A 120 -13.20 -2.15 -14.19
N ASP A 121 -14.52 -2.24 -14.13
CA ASP A 121 -15.24 -3.49 -14.35
C ASP A 121 -15.78 -3.52 -15.77
N VAL A 122 -15.68 -4.69 -16.40
CA VAL A 122 -16.24 -4.94 -17.72
C VAL A 122 -17.06 -6.21 -17.62
N VAL A 123 -18.36 -6.14 -17.88
CA VAL A 123 -19.28 -7.28 -17.80
C VAL A 123 -20.07 -7.44 -19.09
N SER A 124 -20.44 -8.67 -19.44
CA SER A 124 -21.23 -8.97 -20.64
C SER A 124 -22.36 -9.96 -20.38
N ARG A 125 -23.47 -9.76 -21.10
CA ARG A 125 -24.64 -10.66 -21.06
C ARG A 125 -24.54 -11.84 -22.04
N ASN A 126 -23.73 -11.71 -23.08
CA ASN A 126 -23.68 -12.68 -24.18
C ASN A 126 -22.27 -13.21 -24.46
N TRP A 127 -21.22 -12.53 -24.00
CA TRP A 127 -19.87 -13.00 -24.21
C TRP A 127 -19.54 -14.09 -23.22
N ILE A 128 -19.18 -15.28 -23.69
CA ILE A 128 -18.60 -16.35 -22.89
C ILE A 128 -17.32 -16.74 -23.64
N SER A 129 -16.18 -16.75 -22.96
CA SER A 129 -14.98 -17.33 -23.59
C SER A 129 -15.17 -18.84 -23.67
N ASP A 130 -15.37 -19.36 -24.87
CA ASP A 130 -15.10 -20.78 -25.09
C ASP A 130 -13.59 -20.98 -24.90
N GLU A 131 -13.18 -21.97 -24.09
CA GLU A 131 -11.82 -22.14 -23.53
C GLU A 131 -10.67 -22.23 -24.57
N GLU A 132 -10.95 -22.17 -25.88
CA GLU A 132 -9.96 -22.29 -26.96
C GLU A 132 -9.93 -21.15 -28.00
N GLU A 133 -10.90 -20.22 -28.07
CA GLU A 133 -10.92 -19.17 -29.11
C GLU A 133 -11.15 -17.76 -28.52
N VAL A 134 -10.04 -17.10 -28.18
CA VAL A 134 -9.90 -15.65 -27.95
C VAL A 134 -10.52 -15.11 -26.65
N GLN A 135 -9.70 -15.00 -25.59
CA GLN A 135 -10.04 -14.15 -24.44
C GLN A 135 -10.03 -12.67 -24.87
N LEU A 136 -10.99 -11.90 -24.39
CA LEU A 136 -10.98 -10.45 -24.53
C LEU A 136 -10.28 -9.86 -23.32
N SER A 137 -9.44 -8.86 -23.55
CA SER A 137 -8.83 -8.08 -22.49
C SER A 137 -8.99 -6.58 -22.73
N TYR A 138 -8.92 -5.78 -21.67
CA TYR A 138 -9.14 -4.34 -21.74
C TYR A 138 -8.03 -3.55 -21.05
N ARG A 139 -7.81 -2.33 -21.51
CA ARG A 139 -6.79 -1.43 -20.99
C ARG A 139 -7.30 -0.01 -20.89
N LEU A 140 -7.26 0.55 -19.69
CA LEU A 140 -7.58 1.95 -19.44
C LEU A 140 -6.30 2.80 -19.47
N THR A 141 -6.32 3.86 -20.29
CA THR A 141 -5.27 4.89 -20.37
C THR A 141 -5.82 6.20 -19.81
N ILE A 142 -5.09 6.81 -18.88
CA ILE A 142 -5.51 8.04 -18.18
C ILE A 142 -4.66 9.22 -18.63
N TYR A 143 -5.29 10.37 -18.74
CA TYR A 143 -4.68 11.64 -19.10
C TYR A 143 -4.98 12.68 -18.02
N SER A 144 -4.01 13.56 -17.76
CA SER A 144 -4.17 14.73 -16.90
C SER A 144 -5.20 15.71 -17.48
N ALA A 145 -5.58 16.70 -16.67
CA ALA A 145 -6.42 17.82 -17.14
C ALA A 145 -5.78 18.60 -18.31
N GLY A 146 -4.44 18.57 -18.43
CA GLY A 146 -3.70 19.14 -19.55
C GLY A 146 -3.67 18.27 -20.81
N GLY A 147 -4.25 17.06 -20.77
CA GLY A 147 -4.25 16.10 -21.87
C GLY A 147 -2.96 15.28 -21.98
N GLU A 148 -2.07 15.34 -20.99
CA GLU A 148 -0.85 14.53 -20.97
C GLU A 148 -1.15 13.13 -20.45
N LYS A 149 -0.67 12.09 -21.13
CA LYS A 149 -0.83 10.71 -20.67
C LYS A 149 -0.10 10.53 -19.34
N LEU A 150 -0.83 10.10 -18.32
CA LEU A 150 -0.25 9.79 -17.02
C LEU A 150 0.56 8.49 -17.09
N THR A 151 1.64 8.44 -16.31
CA THR A 151 2.47 7.23 -16.22
C THR A 151 1.75 6.19 -15.39
N GLN A 152 1.46 5.03 -15.99
CA GLN A 152 0.92 3.90 -15.25
C GLN A 152 1.97 3.39 -14.26
N VAL A 153 1.52 3.09 -13.06
CA VAL A 153 2.38 2.60 -11.98
C VAL A 153 1.83 1.32 -11.38
N GLU A 154 2.69 0.58 -10.72
CA GLU A 154 2.32 -0.55 -9.87
C GLU A 154 3.11 -0.46 -8.56
N PRO A 155 2.56 -0.97 -7.45
CA PRO A 155 3.26 -0.98 -6.18
C PRO A 155 4.54 -1.82 -6.25
N VAL A 156 5.57 -1.40 -5.52
CA VAL A 156 6.81 -2.15 -5.39
C VAL A 156 6.61 -3.29 -4.39
N GLY A 157 6.56 -4.53 -4.87
CA GLY A 157 6.37 -5.74 -4.05
C GLY A 157 7.59 -6.15 -3.23
N ASP A 158 8.40 -5.22 -2.71
CA ASP A 158 9.61 -5.54 -1.91
C ASP A 158 9.29 -5.85 -0.43
N GLY A 159 8.01 -5.85 -0.06
CA GLY A 159 7.55 -6.12 1.30
C GLY A 159 7.67 -4.93 2.26
N THR A 160 8.06 -3.75 1.77
CA THR A 160 7.99 -2.51 2.56
C THR A 160 6.65 -1.80 2.41
N GLY A 161 5.89 -2.10 1.34
CA GLY A 161 4.65 -1.38 1.03
C GLY A 161 4.88 0.08 0.62
N GLU A 162 6.13 0.51 0.47
CA GLU A 162 6.48 1.89 0.15
C GLU A 162 7.01 1.99 -1.29
N GLY A 163 6.26 2.72 -2.11
CA GLY A 163 6.71 3.15 -3.43
C GLY A 163 5.99 2.49 -4.60
N PHE A 164 6.00 3.23 -5.71
CA PHE A 164 5.40 2.85 -6.98
C PHE A 164 6.50 2.81 -8.04
N ARG A 165 6.47 1.80 -8.91
CA ARG A 165 7.33 1.73 -10.09
C ARG A 165 6.50 1.93 -11.35
N ALA A 166 7.13 2.46 -12.39
CA ALA A 166 6.50 2.55 -13.70
C ALA A 166 6.12 1.14 -14.18
N ALA A 167 4.85 0.97 -14.51
CA ALA A 167 4.31 -0.26 -15.05
C ALA A 167 3.99 -0.07 -16.54
N GLY A 168 4.18 -1.13 -17.31
CA GLY A 168 3.55 -1.20 -18.62
C GLY A 168 2.04 -1.27 -18.45
N ALA A 169 1.30 -0.71 -19.40
CA ALA A 169 -0.14 -0.79 -19.37
C ALA A 169 -0.59 -2.23 -19.69
N GLN A 170 -0.96 -2.97 -18.63
CA GLN A 170 -1.39 -4.36 -18.72
C GLN A 170 -2.88 -4.43 -19.04
N PRO A 171 -3.28 -5.29 -19.99
CA PRO A 171 -4.68 -5.56 -20.21
C PRO A 171 -5.21 -6.58 -19.18
N TYR A 172 -6.49 -6.49 -18.84
CA TYR A 172 -7.17 -7.39 -17.91
C TYR A 172 -8.16 -8.30 -18.64
N ASP A 173 -8.14 -9.59 -18.35
CA ASP A 173 -8.95 -10.59 -19.05
C ASP A 173 -10.39 -10.64 -18.54
N LEU A 174 -11.34 -10.83 -19.45
CA LEU A 174 -12.72 -11.23 -19.12
C LEU A 174 -12.79 -12.75 -18.93
N ARG A 175 -13.61 -13.17 -17.97
CA ARG A 175 -13.82 -14.58 -17.60
C ARG A 175 -15.30 -14.90 -17.47
N SER A 176 -15.65 -16.16 -17.72
CA SER A 176 -17.00 -16.66 -17.49
C SER A 176 -17.33 -16.68 -16.00
N PHE A 177 -18.53 -16.24 -15.64
CA PHE A 177 -19.06 -16.35 -14.28
C PHE A 177 -19.46 -17.77 -13.89
N GLU A 178 -19.55 -18.71 -14.83
CA GLU A 178 -19.78 -20.12 -14.51
C GLU A 178 -18.58 -20.77 -13.82
N THR A 179 -17.37 -20.28 -14.10
CA THR A 179 -16.11 -20.83 -13.58
C THR A 179 -15.50 -19.97 -12.48
N THR A 180 -16.09 -18.81 -12.16
CA THR A 180 -15.63 -17.91 -11.10
C THR A 180 -16.71 -17.67 -10.04
N SER A 181 -16.34 -17.82 -8.77
CA SER A 181 -17.16 -17.40 -7.62
C SER A 181 -16.46 -16.26 -6.93
N ASP A 182 -16.46 -15.09 -7.57
CA ASP A 182 -15.93 -13.85 -7.02
C ASP A 182 -17.06 -12.83 -6.86
N TRP A 183 -16.72 -11.66 -6.30
CA TRP A 183 -17.68 -10.59 -6.08
C TRP A 183 -18.36 -10.14 -7.39
N LEU A 184 -17.63 -10.21 -8.52
CA LEU A 184 -18.12 -9.77 -9.82
C LEU A 184 -19.22 -10.71 -10.31
N SER A 185 -19.03 -12.03 -10.20
CA SER A 185 -20.10 -12.98 -10.52
C SER A 185 -21.28 -12.85 -9.55
N GLN A 186 -21.05 -12.69 -8.25
CA GLN A 186 -22.12 -12.52 -7.26
C GLN A 186 -22.96 -11.25 -7.49
N THR A 187 -22.31 -10.15 -7.88
CA THR A 187 -22.98 -8.86 -8.12
C THR A 187 -23.77 -8.87 -9.42
N TYR A 188 -23.19 -9.37 -10.51
CA TYR A 188 -23.71 -9.15 -11.86
C TYR A 188 -24.47 -10.36 -12.44
N GLN A 189 -24.21 -11.58 -11.97
CA GLN A 189 -24.95 -12.75 -12.44
C GLN A 189 -26.47 -12.68 -12.16
N PRO A 190 -26.95 -12.23 -10.99
CA PRO A 190 -28.38 -12.04 -10.74
C PRO A 190 -29.05 -11.02 -11.67
N GLN A 191 -28.26 -10.09 -12.24
CA GLN A 191 -28.73 -9.07 -13.18
C GLN A 191 -28.75 -9.56 -14.65
N GLY A 192 -28.33 -10.81 -14.89
CA GLY A 192 -28.31 -11.48 -16.18
C GLY A 192 -27.01 -11.34 -16.96
N TYR A 193 -25.90 -10.96 -16.33
CA TYR A 193 -24.57 -11.01 -16.93
C TYR A 193 -23.98 -12.42 -16.78
N VAL A 194 -23.19 -12.86 -17.76
CA VAL A 194 -22.63 -14.22 -17.84
C VAL A 194 -21.11 -14.25 -17.79
N SER A 195 -20.47 -13.10 -17.97
CA SER A 195 -19.02 -12.95 -17.87
C SER A 195 -18.62 -11.55 -17.43
N GLY A 196 -17.38 -11.44 -16.98
CA GLY A 196 -16.76 -10.15 -16.73
C GLY A 196 -15.31 -10.25 -16.31
N GLY A 197 -14.68 -9.10 -16.19
CA GLY A 197 -13.35 -8.95 -15.63
C GLY A 197 -13.25 -7.62 -14.87
N SER A 198 -12.46 -7.60 -13.81
CA SER A 198 -12.20 -6.40 -13.00
C SER A 198 -10.70 -6.12 -12.93
N GLY A 199 -10.34 -4.85 -13.08
CA GLY A 199 -8.95 -4.38 -13.18
C GLY A 199 -8.74 -3.04 -12.48
N TRP A 200 -7.56 -2.86 -11.90
CA TRP A 200 -7.17 -1.62 -11.22
C TRP A 200 -6.11 -0.90 -12.02
N HIS A 201 -6.42 0.30 -12.48
CA HIS A 201 -5.50 1.11 -13.23
C HIS A 201 -4.95 2.20 -12.32
N MET A 202 -3.65 2.12 -12.02
CA MET A 202 -2.99 3.08 -11.16
C MET A 202 -2.10 4.00 -11.99
N ALA A 203 -2.20 5.30 -11.77
CA ALA A 203 -1.41 6.29 -12.48
C ALA A 203 -0.74 7.27 -11.50
N ALA A 204 0.53 7.57 -11.76
CA ALA A 204 1.23 8.64 -11.05
C ALA A 204 0.62 9.99 -11.44
N VAL A 205 0.24 10.75 -10.43
CA VAL A 205 -0.33 12.09 -10.56
C VAL A 205 0.74 13.12 -10.19
N PRO A 206 1.05 14.08 -11.08
CA PRO A 206 1.95 15.18 -10.75
C PRO A 206 1.48 15.98 -9.53
N GLN A 207 2.44 16.49 -8.76
CA GLN A 207 2.13 17.18 -7.51
C GLN A 207 1.20 18.38 -7.76
N GLY A 208 0.08 18.42 -7.04
CA GLY A 208 -0.89 19.51 -7.12
C GLY A 208 -1.96 19.35 -8.19
N GLU A 209 -1.93 18.28 -9.00
CA GLU A 209 -3.05 17.95 -9.88
C GLU A 209 -4.18 17.23 -9.13
N SER A 210 -5.42 17.49 -9.52
CA SER A 210 -6.64 16.94 -8.90
C SER A 210 -7.72 16.59 -9.93
N GLY A 211 -7.35 16.48 -11.21
CA GLY A 211 -8.29 16.32 -12.32
C GLY A 211 -8.94 17.64 -12.80
N PRO A 212 -10.02 17.56 -13.60
CA PRO A 212 -10.65 16.33 -14.07
C PRO A 212 -9.68 15.52 -14.93
N TYR A 213 -9.70 14.20 -14.77
CA TYR A 213 -8.93 13.30 -15.61
C TYR A 213 -9.76 12.90 -16.82
N THR A 214 -9.10 12.68 -17.95
CA THR A 214 -9.76 12.02 -19.09
C THR A 214 -9.17 10.64 -19.28
N PHE A 215 -9.94 9.72 -19.86
CA PHE A 215 -9.47 8.37 -20.10
C PHE A 215 -10.04 7.78 -21.39
N GLU A 216 -9.36 6.75 -21.86
CA GLU A 216 -9.79 5.89 -22.95
C GLU A 216 -9.66 4.42 -22.51
N VAL A 217 -10.62 3.59 -22.90
CA VAL A 217 -10.57 2.14 -22.73
C VAL A 217 -10.39 1.50 -24.09
N ASP A 218 -9.32 0.74 -24.25
CA ASP A 218 -9.04 -0.06 -25.43
C ASP A 218 -9.37 -1.53 -25.15
N ALA A 219 -9.95 -2.20 -26.14
CA ALA A 219 -10.15 -3.64 -26.13
C ALA A 219 -9.07 -4.35 -26.97
N TYR A 220 -8.65 -5.51 -26.47
CA TYR A 220 -7.62 -6.36 -27.04
C TYR A 220 -8.13 -7.80 -27.10
N THR A 221 -7.63 -8.56 -28.06
CA THR A 221 -7.74 -10.03 -28.05
C THR A 221 -6.59 -10.65 -27.28
N SER A 222 -6.73 -11.92 -26.91
CA SER A 222 -5.75 -12.68 -26.13
C SER A 222 -4.38 -12.82 -26.79
N ASP A 223 -4.31 -12.70 -28.12
CA ASP A 223 -3.06 -12.65 -28.89
C ASP A 223 -2.42 -11.24 -28.89
N GLY A 224 -3.00 -10.29 -28.15
CA GLY A 224 -2.54 -8.92 -28.00
C GLY A 224 -2.97 -7.99 -29.14
N TRP A 225 -3.83 -8.44 -30.06
CA TRP A 225 -4.28 -7.60 -31.16
C TRP A 225 -5.30 -6.55 -30.69
N TRP A 226 -5.07 -5.30 -31.04
CA TRP A 226 -5.97 -4.20 -30.71
C TRP A 226 -7.28 -4.30 -31.52
N ARG A 227 -8.42 -4.32 -30.83
CA ARG A 227 -9.76 -4.36 -31.44
C ARG A 227 -10.32 -2.97 -31.72
N GLY A 228 -9.99 -2.01 -30.86
CA GLY A 228 -10.56 -0.67 -30.93
C GLY A 228 -10.57 0.01 -29.56
N THR A 229 -10.84 1.30 -29.58
CA THR A 229 -11.19 2.07 -28.37
C THR A 229 -12.69 1.96 -28.16
N VAL A 230 -13.09 1.26 -27.09
CA VAL A 230 -14.49 0.96 -26.75
C VAL A 230 -15.13 2.05 -25.91
N TRP A 231 -14.34 2.79 -25.13
CA TRP A 231 -14.79 3.98 -24.42
C TRP A 231 -13.82 5.12 -24.66
N LYS A 232 -14.26 6.14 -25.38
CA LYS A 232 -13.41 7.28 -25.76
C LYS A 232 -13.81 8.56 -25.03
N GLY A 233 -12.82 9.23 -24.44
CA GLY A 233 -13.00 10.55 -23.83
C GLY A 233 -13.90 10.54 -22.60
N GLY A 234 -13.84 9.45 -21.81
CA GLY A 234 -14.46 9.43 -20.49
C GLY A 234 -13.84 10.50 -19.59
N VAL A 235 -14.65 11.09 -18.72
CA VAL A 235 -14.21 12.12 -17.77
C VAL A 235 -14.38 11.57 -16.36
N LEU A 236 -13.31 11.63 -15.58
CA LEU A 236 -13.29 11.24 -14.18
C LEU A 236 -13.05 12.46 -13.31
N GLU A 237 -14.09 12.86 -12.60
CA GLU A 237 -14.06 13.95 -11.63
C GLU A 237 -13.95 13.36 -10.22
N LEU A 238 -13.01 13.89 -9.45
CA LEU A 238 -12.83 13.53 -8.05
C LEU A 238 -13.06 14.77 -7.19
N ASP A 239 -13.71 14.60 -6.04
CA ASP A 239 -13.97 15.67 -5.09
C ASP A 239 -13.44 15.30 -3.71
N THR A 240 -13.32 16.31 -2.84
CA THR A 240 -13.00 16.09 -1.44
C THR A 240 -14.15 15.32 -0.80
N PRO A 241 -13.90 14.10 -0.29
CA PRO A 241 -14.95 13.30 0.32
C PRO A 241 -15.48 13.98 1.57
N ARG A 242 -16.80 13.86 1.79
CA ARG A 242 -17.42 14.19 3.07
C ARG A 242 -17.23 13.03 4.03
N ALA A 243 -16.73 13.32 5.24
CA ALA A 243 -16.71 12.33 6.30
C ALA A 243 -18.14 11.92 6.66
N VAL A 244 -18.38 10.62 6.76
CA VAL A 244 -19.61 10.07 7.30
C VAL A 244 -19.40 9.81 8.80
N GLU A 245 -20.47 9.90 9.61
CA GLU A 245 -20.42 9.42 10.99
C GLU A 245 -20.10 7.92 11.02
N THR A 246 -19.39 7.48 12.05
CA THR A 246 -18.93 6.10 12.15
C THR A 246 -19.03 5.57 13.56
N ALA A 247 -19.40 4.30 13.67
CA ALA A 247 -19.07 3.51 14.85
C ALA A 247 -17.66 2.94 14.69
N GLN A 248 -16.89 2.97 15.78
CA GLN A 248 -15.56 2.37 15.83
C GLN A 248 -15.53 1.29 16.90
N ALA A 249 -14.95 0.15 16.55
CA ALA A 249 -14.66 -0.92 17.50
C ALA A 249 -13.24 -1.43 17.28
N SER A 250 -12.50 -1.65 18.36
CA SER A 250 -11.12 -2.13 18.28
C SER A 250 -10.94 -3.39 19.13
N ARG A 251 -10.09 -4.31 18.65
CA ARG A 251 -9.70 -5.51 19.36
C ARG A 251 -8.18 -5.65 19.34
N ALA A 252 -7.60 -5.97 20.50
CA ALA A 252 -6.17 -6.19 20.65
C ALA A 252 -5.80 -7.66 20.38
N PHE A 253 -4.66 -7.85 19.72
CA PHE A 253 -4.01 -9.12 19.38
C PHE A 253 -2.55 -9.08 19.86
N ALA A 254 -1.85 -10.22 19.80
CA ALA A 254 -0.44 -10.26 20.18
C ALA A 254 0.43 -9.38 19.26
N GLU A 255 0.07 -9.31 17.98
CA GLU A 255 0.78 -8.57 16.95
C GLU A 255 0.48 -7.07 16.99
N GLY A 256 -0.69 -6.66 17.47
CA GLY A 256 -1.19 -5.31 17.29
C GLY A 256 -2.68 -5.13 17.61
N THR A 257 -3.25 -4.01 17.16
CA THR A 257 -4.68 -3.72 17.31
C THR A 257 -5.35 -3.75 15.95
N VAL A 258 -6.51 -4.40 15.83
CA VAL A 258 -7.39 -4.27 14.67
C VAL A 258 -8.56 -3.36 15.04
N THR A 259 -8.79 -2.35 14.22
CA THR A 259 -9.92 -1.42 14.36
C THR A 259 -10.86 -1.59 13.19
N ALA A 260 -12.13 -1.81 13.49
CA ALA A 260 -13.24 -1.80 12.55
C ALA A 260 -13.91 -0.42 12.57
N LEU A 261 -14.18 0.11 11.39
CA LEU A 261 -14.85 1.37 11.16
C LEU A 261 -16.11 1.09 10.35
N VAL A 262 -17.25 1.31 10.97
CA VAL A 262 -18.56 0.99 10.41
C VAL A 262 -19.22 2.29 9.98
N GLY A 263 -19.69 2.35 8.74
CA GLY A 263 -20.48 3.47 8.25
C GLY A 263 -21.74 3.66 9.09
N ALA A 264 -22.21 4.91 9.26
CA ALA A 264 -23.41 5.22 10.05
C ALA A 264 -24.68 4.45 9.64
N ASP A 265 -24.76 3.97 8.41
CA ASP A 265 -25.88 3.16 7.92
C ASP A 265 -25.78 1.68 8.34
N GLY A 266 -24.66 1.27 8.96
CA GLY A 266 -24.39 -0.11 9.35
C GLY A 266 -24.19 -1.05 8.15
N ARG A 267 -24.13 -0.55 6.92
CA ARG A 267 -24.12 -1.38 5.69
C ARG A 267 -22.72 -1.63 5.14
N SER A 268 -21.70 -1.06 5.78
CA SER A 268 -20.33 -1.19 5.32
C SER A 268 -19.34 -1.07 6.47
N VAL A 269 -18.25 -1.84 6.40
CA VAL A 269 -17.20 -1.87 7.42
C VAL A 269 -15.83 -2.00 6.78
N SER A 270 -14.87 -1.20 7.24
CA SER A 270 -13.45 -1.34 6.91
C SER A 270 -12.66 -1.75 8.15
N PHE A 271 -11.66 -2.61 7.97
CA PHE A 271 -10.73 -2.97 9.03
C PHE A 271 -9.38 -2.29 8.83
N TYR A 272 -8.67 -2.01 9.91
CA TYR A 272 -7.30 -1.50 9.88
C TYR A 272 -6.49 -2.16 10.97
N GLY A 273 -5.29 -2.64 10.62
CA GLY A 273 -4.33 -3.19 11.57
C GLY A 273 -3.22 -2.21 11.92
N GLU A 274 -3.04 -1.94 13.22
CA GLU A 274 -1.87 -1.25 13.75
C GLU A 274 -0.93 -2.28 14.41
N LEU A 275 0.28 -2.42 13.88
CA LEU A 275 1.28 -3.30 14.49
C LEU A 275 1.71 -2.74 15.86
N SER A 276 1.93 -3.63 16.82
CA SER A 276 2.37 -3.24 18.15
C SER A 276 3.69 -2.45 18.08
N PRO A 277 3.88 -1.41 18.92
CA PRO A 277 5.11 -0.62 18.90
C PRO A 277 6.38 -1.44 19.15
N LEU A 278 6.27 -2.62 19.77
CA LEU A 278 7.39 -3.52 19.99
C LEU A 278 7.88 -4.14 18.68
N LEU A 279 6.97 -4.73 17.89
CA LEU A 279 7.31 -5.38 16.62
C LEU A 279 7.77 -4.34 15.60
N ALA A 280 7.11 -3.17 15.54
CA ALA A 280 7.55 -2.06 14.69
C ALA A 280 9.00 -1.64 14.98
N ARG A 281 9.40 -1.56 16.26
CA ARG A 281 10.80 -1.26 16.65
C ARG A 281 11.79 -2.37 16.30
N GLN A 282 11.33 -3.59 16.06
CA GLN A 282 12.16 -4.71 15.61
C GLN A 282 12.32 -4.73 14.08
N GLY A 283 11.81 -3.71 13.38
CA GLY A 283 11.86 -3.66 11.92
C GLY A 283 10.84 -4.59 11.26
N GLU A 284 9.76 -4.91 11.96
CA GLU A 284 8.63 -5.63 11.38
C GLU A 284 7.59 -4.67 10.84
N THR A 285 7.02 -5.05 9.70
CA THR A 285 6.02 -4.28 8.96
C THR A 285 4.83 -5.19 8.70
N LEU A 286 3.65 -4.80 9.16
CA LEU A 286 2.41 -5.39 8.65
C LEU A 286 2.39 -5.10 7.15
N ILE A 287 2.18 -6.10 6.30
CA ILE A 287 2.03 -5.90 4.87
C ILE A 287 0.64 -6.29 4.39
N GLN A 288 -0.10 -7.11 5.16
CA GLN A 288 -1.51 -7.42 4.90
C GLN A 288 -2.30 -7.70 6.16
N LEU A 289 -3.56 -7.25 6.16
CA LEU A 289 -4.61 -7.72 7.05
C LEU A 289 -5.69 -8.40 6.19
N SER A 290 -6.03 -9.64 6.52
CA SER A 290 -7.12 -10.37 5.86
C SER A 290 -8.19 -10.74 6.88
N VAL A 291 -9.45 -10.56 6.51
CA VAL A 291 -10.62 -10.77 7.37
C VAL A 291 -11.66 -11.58 6.58
N PRO A 292 -11.47 -12.89 6.38
CA PRO A 292 -12.23 -13.64 5.38
C PRO A 292 -13.71 -13.85 5.76
N THR A 293 -14.05 -13.73 7.05
CA THR A 293 -15.37 -14.11 7.57
C THR A 293 -15.97 -12.93 8.32
N VAL A 294 -16.79 -12.16 7.61
CA VAL A 294 -17.57 -11.02 8.13
C VAL A 294 -19.05 -11.27 7.86
N TRP A 295 -19.91 -11.03 8.86
CA TRP A 295 -21.35 -11.11 8.72
C TRP A 295 -22.02 -9.85 9.23
N PHE A 296 -22.97 -9.33 8.47
CA PHE A 296 -23.86 -8.26 8.92
C PHE A 296 -25.08 -8.90 9.56
N VAL A 297 -25.44 -8.45 10.77
CA VAL A 297 -26.49 -9.09 11.58
C VAL A 297 -27.61 -8.10 11.85
N ASP A 298 -28.84 -8.49 11.54
CA ASP A 298 -30.02 -7.67 11.81
C ASP A 298 -30.56 -7.83 13.24
N GLU A 299 -31.52 -6.99 13.61
CA GLU A 299 -32.22 -7.02 14.91
C GLU A 299 -32.87 -8.38 15.26
N ARG A 300 -33.10 -9.27 14.29
CA ARG A 300 -33.68 -10.60 14.47
C ARG A 300 -32.62 -11.70 14.60
N GLY A 301 -31.34 -11.34 14.44
CA GLY A 301 -30.21 -12.27 14.45
C GLY A 301 -29.98 -12.99 13.12
N ASN A 302 -30.59 -12.53 12.02
CA ASN A 302 -30.29 -13.06 10.70
C ASN A 302 -28.90 -12.59 10.26
N ARG A 303 -28.11 -13.51 9.70
CA ARG A 303 -26.77 -13.23 9.18
C ARG A 303 -26.84 -13.04 7.67
N TYR A 304 -26.32 -11.91 7.21
CA TYR A 304 -26.25 -11.57 5.80
C TYR A 304 -24.81 -11.64 5.31
N PRO A 305 -24.57 -12.29 4.15
CA PRO A 305 -23.26 -12.27 3.52
C PRO A 305 -22.91 -10.85 3.09
N CYS A 306 -21.61 -10.62 2.94
CA CYS A 306 -21.08 -9.37 2.45
C CYS A 306 -20.06 -9.61 1.34
N ASP A 307 -19.98 -8.65 0.44
CA ASP A 307 -18.92 -8.60 -0.54
C ASP A 307 -17.72 -7.90 0.06
N GLN A 308 -16.57 -8.57 0.06
CA GLN A 308 -15.32 -7.87 0.27
C GLN A 308 -15.07 -7.01 -0.96
N LEU A 309 -15.06 -5.70 -0.76
CA LEU A 309 -14.62 -4.79 -1.81
C LEU A 309 -13.13 -4.97 -2.00
N ARG A 310 -12.77 -5.30 -3.23
CA ARG A 310 -11.38 -5.49 -3.61
C ARG A 310 -10.78 -4.13 -3.95
N TRP A 311 -10.61 -3.26 -2.97
CA TRP A 311 -9.78 -2.08 -3.18
C TRP A 311 -8.31 -2.49 -3.40
N SER A 312 -7.59 -1.65 -4.14
CA SER A 312 -6.28 -1.91 -4.74
C SER A 312 -5.23 -2.58 -3.82
N PHE A 313 -4.15 -3.08 -4.42
CA PHE A 313 -2.91 -3.47 -3.74
C PHE A 313 -2.29 -2.38 -2.81
N SER A 314 -2.84 -1.16 -2.73
CA SER A 314 -2.44 -0.17 -1.70
C SER A 314 -3.23 -0.28 -0.39
N GLU A 315 -4.31 -1.07 -0.39
CA GLU A 315 -5.21 -1.34 0.74
C GLU A 315 -5.10 -2.79 1.22
N VAL A 316 -3.93 -3.39 0.99
CA VAL A 316 -3.56 -4.68 1.59
C VAL A 316 -3.67 -4.58 3.15
N PHE A 317 -3.74 -3.38 3.69
CA PHE A 317 -4.04 -3.05 5.09
C PHE A 317 -5.52 -2.94 5.45
N TRP A 318 -6.41 -2.60 4.51
CA TRP A 318 -7.78 -2.15 4.79
C TRP A 318 -8.85 -2.92 4.01
N PRO A 319 -9.19 -4.15 4.41
CA PRO A 319 -10.30 -4.83 3.78
C PRO A 319 -11.61 -4.12 4.14
N GLU A 320 -12.35 -3.68 3.12
CA GLU A 320 -13.73 -3.16 3.26
C GLU A 320 -14.72 -4.24 2.84
N PHE A 321 -15.84 -4.30 3.56
CA PHE A 321 -16.96 -5.17 3.27
C PHE A 321 -18.22 -4.34 3.14
N ARG A 322 -19.02 -4.65 2.13
CA ARG A 322 -20.36 -4.08 1.97
C ARG A 322 -21.40 -5.17 2.02
N LEU A 323 -22.50 -4.84 2.66
CA LEU A 323 -23.68 -5.68 2.66
C LEU A 323 -24.19 -5.86 1.22
N ALA A 324 -24.14 -7.11 0.74
CA ALA A 324 -24.40 -7.48 -0.65
C ALA A 324 -25.87 -7.30 -1.07
N GLU A 325 -26.78 -7.50 -0.11
CA GLU A 325 -28.21 -7.55 -0.37
C GLU A 325 -29.00 -6.48 0.39
N GLN A 326 -30.21 -6.22 -0.09
CA GLN A 326 -31.17 -5.43 0.68
C GLN A 326 -31.69 -6.28 1.85
N THR A 327 -31.62 -5.72 3.06
CA THR A 327 -32.06 -6.42 4.27
C THR A 327 -33.50 -6.08 4.60
N GLU A 328 -34.22 -7.02 5.22
CA GLU A 328 -35.58 -6.79 5.70
C GLU A 328 -35.61 -5.98 7.01
N GLY A 329 -34.50 -6.01 7.77
CA GLY A 329 -34.34 -5.33 9.06
C GLY A 329 -33.11 -4.41 9.10
N GLU A 330 -33.05 -3.61 10.16
CA GLU A 330 -31.90 -2.76 10.48
C GLU A 330 -30.71 -3.63 10.93
N ILE A 331 -29.52 -3.31 10.44
CA ILE A 331 -28.28 -3.97 10.88
C ILE A 331 -27.91 -3.41 12.26
N VAL A 332 -27.77 -4.30 13.24
CA VAL A 332 -27.47 -3.95 14.63
C VAL A 332 -26.09 -4.44 15.07
N ALA A 333 -25.47 -5.35 14.31
CA ALA A 333 -24.15 -5.85 14.63
C ALA A 333 -23.37 -6.32 13.41
N ILE A 334 -22.05 -6.37 13.56
CA ILE A 334 -21.13 -7.02 12.62
C ILE A 334 -20.35 -8.10 13.36
N GLU A 335 -20.40 -9.33 12.86
CA GLU A 335 -19.63 -10.45 13.40
C GLU A 335 -18.37 -10.69 12.58
N VAL A 336 -17.24 -10.87 13.26
CA VAL A 336 -15.94 -11.18 12.67
C VAL A 336 -15.38 -12.42 13.35
N ASN A 337 -15.13 -13.47 12.56
CA ASN A 337 -14.66 -14.75 13.10
C ASN A 337 -13.18 -15.01 12.86
N ASP A 338 -12.64 -14.52 11.74
CA ASP A 338 -11.28 -14.87 11.34
C ASP A 338 -10.50 -13.62 10.97
N ILE A 339 -9.24 -13.55 11.42
CA ILE A 339 -8.30 -12.48 11.09
C ILE A 339 -6.92 -13.09 10.85
N TYR A 340 -6.29 -12.69 9.76
CA TYR A 340 -4.92 -13.05 9.42
C TYR A 340 -4.06 -11.80 9.30
N PHE A 341 -2.94 -11.80 10.01
CA PHE A 341 -1.88 -10.84 9.80
C PHE A 341 -0.89 -11.42 8.79
N ASN A 342 -0.30 -10.57 7.97
CA ASN A 342 0.83 -10.92 7.13
C ASN A 342 1.94 -9.91 7.42
N ILE A 343 3.02 -10.37 8.05
CA ILE A 343 4.05 -9.48 8.60
C ILE A 343 5.38 -9.83 7.96
N VAL A 344 6.11 -8.80 7.54
CA VAL A 344 7.45 -8.89 6.99
C VAL A 344 8.48 -8.32 7.96
N ARG A 345 9.56 -9.07 8.18
CA ARG A 345 10.77 -8.65 8.87
C ARG A 345 11.73 -8.01 7.88
N THR A 346 11.82 -6.69 7.90
CA THR A 346 12.64 -5.92 6.95
C THR A 346 14.15 -6.10 7.18
N ASP A 347 14.54 -6.61 8.35
CA ASP A 347 15.93 -6.93 8.69
C ASP A 347 16.40 -8.27 8.09
N GLN A 348 15.50 -9.08 7.53
CA GLN A 348 15.82 -10.36 6.92
C GLN A 348 16.04 -10.26 5.40
N PRO A 349 16.98 -11.04 4.82
CA PRO A 349 17.16 -11.13 3.37
C PRO A 349 15.88 -11.52 2.63
N GLN A 350 15.70 -11.06 1.39
CA GLN A 350 14.47 -11.27 0.59
C GLN A 350 14.11 -12.75 0.43
N ASP A 351 15.11 -13.60 0.24
CA ASP A 351 14.92 -15.04 0.06
C ASP A 351 14.87 -15.82 1.40
N SER A 352 14.88 -15.13 2.54
CA SER A 352 14.84 -15.79 3.85
C SER A 352 13.45 -16.37 4.11
N PRO A 353 13.33 -17.66 4.45
CA PRO A 353 12.05 -18.26 4.83
C PRO A 353 11.49 -17.68 6.15
N GLN A 354 12.29 -16.91 6.89
CA GLN A 354 11.90 -16.24 8.14
C GLN A 354 11.54 -14.76 7.92
N ARG A 355 11.63 -14.26 6.68
CA ARG A 355 11.32 -12.87 6.34
C ARG A 355 9.84 -12.57 6.50
N GLN A 356 8.96 -13.53 6.26
CA GLN A 356 7.52 -13.32 6.27
C GLN A 356 6.85 -14.39 7.13
N TYR A 357 5.85 -13.99 7.90
CA TYR A 357 5.05 -14.91 8.70
C TYR A 357 3.61 -14.40 8.79
N MET A 358 2.68 -15.34 9.01
CA MET A 358 1.25 -15.05 8.95
C MET A 358 0.52 -15.58 10.19
N PRO A 359 0.46 -14.81 11.29
CA PRO A 359 -0.35 -15.16 12.45
C PRO A 359 -1.83 -15.22 12.08
N ASP A 360 -2.47 -16.30 12.51
CA ASP A 360 -3.88 -16.57 12.26
C ASP A 360 -4.70 -16.67 13.54
N TYR A 361 -5.86 -16.04 13.51
CA TYR A 361 -6.84 -16.10 14.56
C TYR A 361 -8.17 -16.54 13.95
N ASN A 362 -8.66 -17.69 14.38
CA ASN A 362 -9.93 -18.25 13.94
C ASN A 362 -10.91 -18.34 15.12
N ASP A 363 -12.20 -18.48 14.84
CA ASP A 363 -13.26 -18.60 15.86
C ASP A 363 -13.28 -17.44 16.87
N LEU A 364 -12.98 -16.22 16.41
CA LEU A 364 -12.81 -15.04 17.27
C LEU A 364 -14.08 -14.65 18.03
N GLY A 365 -15.26 -14.92 17.46
CA GLY A 365 -16.55 -14.48 18.00
C GLY A 365 -16.58 -12.97 18.29
N TRP A 366 -15.88 -12.16 17.47
CA TRP A 366 -15.87 -10.73 17.67
C TRP A 366 -17.18 -10.15 17.18
N VAL A 367 -17.96 -9.55 18.09
CA VAL A 367 -19.19 -8.84 17.75
C VAL A 367 -18.95 -7.34 17.92
N ILE A 368 -19.22 -6.58 16.87
CA ILE A 368 -19.23 -5.12 16.86
C ILE A 368 -20.69 -4.69 16.98
N ASP A 369 -21.04 -4.13 18.13
CA ASP A 369 -22.40 -3.65 18.42
C ASP A 369 -22.61 -2.25 17.81
N LEU A 370 -23.75 -2.04 17.14
CA LEU A 370 -24.13 -0.79 16.49
C LEU A 370 -25.31 -0.09 17.19
N THR A 371 -25.80 -0.64 18.31
CA THR A 371 -26.99 -0.14 19.03
C THR A 371 -26.72 0.90 20.12
#